data_AF-A0A8S3JX66-F1
#
_entry.id   AF-A0A8S3JX66-F1
#
_cell.length_a   1.000
_cell.length_b   1.000
_cell.length_c   1.000
_cell.angle_alpha   90.00
_cell.angle_beta   90.00
_cell.angle_gamma   90.00
#
_symmetry.space_group_name_H-M   'P 1'
#
loop_
_entity.id
_entity.type
_entity.pdbx_description
1 polymer ?
#
loop_
_entity_poly.entity_id
_entity_poly.type
_entity_poly.pdbx_seq_one_letter_code
_entity_poly.pdbx_strand_id
1 'polypeptide(L)'
;LALVPRDKVKSCFKLLRRNADDRVQEFVQYFEHQWFNVMSSDLWCVADSAIRTNNSSEAYNRRFNSRMLNKHPNIWRFIYILKNEEFHVIQKQLHQLVGNAGGYAYTRRKRARQAIKKTSQIIKLHRLFMEDKKTLEELVFGLSFLVGEP
;
A
#
# COMPACT_ATOMS: atom_id res chain seq x y z
N LEU A 1 0.35 -11.12 -0.16
CA LEU A 1 1.83 -11.18 -0.05
C LEU A 1 2.40 -10.07 0.82
N ALA A 2 2.17 -8.80 0.51
CA ALA A 2 2.72 -7.69 1.29
C ALA A 2 2.25 -7.62 2.75
N LEU A 3 1.18 -8.36 3.11
CA LEU A 3 0.62 -8.46 4.47
C LEU A 3 0.99 -9.78 5.19
N VAL A 4 1.71 -10.69 4.54
CA VAL A 4 2.13 -11.96 5.15
C VAL A 4 3.39 -11.70 6.00
N PRO A 5 3.57 -12.36 7.16
CA PRO A 5 4.82 -12.25 7.91
C PRO A 5 6.04 -12.45 7.02
N ARG A 6 7.05 -11.58 7.20
CA ARG A 6 8.19 -11.44 6.28
C ARG A 6 8.95 -12.76 6.08
N ASP A 7 9.13 -13.50 7.16
CA ASP A 7 9.79 -14.82 7.18
C ASP A 7 9.01 -15.89 6.40
N LYS A 8 7.68 -15.72 6.25
CA LYS A 8 6.81 -16.65 5.53
C LYS A 8 6.58 -16.29 4.07
N VAL A 9 7.11 -15.16 3.58
CA VAL A 9 6.86 -14.74 2.19
C VAL A 9 7.37 -15.78 1.18
N LYS A 10 8.55 -16.38 1.40
CA LYS A 10 9.09 -17.46 0.56
C LYS A 10 8.12 -18.63 0.43
N SER A 11 7.62 -19.12 1.56
CA SER A 11 6.67 -20.23 1.59
C SER A 11 5.34 -19.86 0.93
N CYS A 12 4.90 -18.61 1.07
CA CYS A 12 3.70 -18.11 0.42
C CYS A 12 3.83 -18.07 -1.11
N PHE A 13 4.99 -17.66 -1.65
CA PHE A 13 5.24 -17.67 -3.10
C PHE A 13 5.21 -19.09 -3.65
N LYS A 14 5.86 -20.05 -2.97
CA LYS A 14 5.80 -21.46 -3.34
C LYS A 14 4.36 -21.99 -3.36
N LEU A 15 3.56 -21.61 -2.36
CA LEU A 15 2.15 -21.97 -2.28
C LEU A 15 1.33 -21.39 -3.44
N LEU A 16 1.50 -20.09 -3.74
CA LEU A 16 0.81 -19.44 -4.85
C LEU A 16 1.18 -20.08 -6.17
N ARG A 17 2.47 -20.35 -6.38
CA ARG A 17 2.97 -21.02 -7.58
C ARG A 17 2.41 -22.44 -7.74
N ARG A 18 2.15 -23.17 -6.66
CA ARG A 18 1.54 -24.51 -6.77
C ARG A 18 0.08 -24.45 -7.27
N ASN A 19 -0.64 -23.39 -6.92
CA ASN A 19 -2.09 -23.28 -7.14
C ASN A 19 -2.47 -22.24 -8.22
N ALA A 20 -1.48 -21.68 -8.93
CA ALA A 20 -1.68 -20.61 -9.91
C ALA A 20 -1.97 -21.15 -11.32
N ASP A 21 -2.94 -20.55 -11.99
CA ASP A 21 -3.13 -20.68 -13.44
C ASP A 21 -2.00 -20.01 -14.23
N ASP A 22 -1.93 -20.24 -15.54
CA ASP A 22 -0.84 -19.77 -16.40
C ASP A 22 -0.61 -18.24 -16.32
N ARG A 23 -1.68 -17.45 -16.17
CA ARG A 23 -1.58 -15.99 -16.06
C ARG A 23 -0.97 -15.58 -14.73
N VAL A 24 -1.37 -16.21 -13.64
CA VAL A 24 -0.81 -15.95 -12.31
C VAL A 24 0.63 -16.46 -12.22
N GLN A 25 0.96 -17.56 -12.90
CA GLN A 25 2.35 -18.05 -13.00
C GLN A 25 3.27 -17.02 -13.65
N GLU A 26 2.86 -16.42 -14.77
CA GLU A 26 3.64 -15.38 -15.46
C GLU A 26 3.91 -14.19 -14.54
N PHE A 27 2.88 -13.72 -13.82
CA PHE A 27 3.04 -12.65 -12.84
C PHE A 27 3.99 -13.03 -11.69
N VAL A 28 3.85 -14.24 -11.14
CA VAL A 28 4.72 -14.73 -10.06
C VAL A 28 6.17 -14.79 -10.53
N GLN A 29 6.43 -15.29 -11.74
CA GLN A 29 7.79 -15.36 -12.30
C GLN A 29 8.38 -13.96 -12.51
N TYR A 30 7.61 -13.04 -13.07
CA TYR A 30 8.02 -11.63 -13.22
C TYR A 30 8.39 -11.04 -11.85
N PHE A 31 7.51 -11.20 -10.85
CA PHE A 31 7.74 -10.66 -9.52
C PHE A 31 8.98 -11.28 -8.86
N GLU A 32 9.17 -12.60 -9.01
CA GLU A 32 10.33 -13.30 -8.48
C GLU A 32 11.63 -12.74 -9.06
N HIS A 33 11.67 -12.55 -10.38
CA HIS A 33 12.86 -12.08 -11.09
C HIS A 33 13.17 -10.61 -10.82
N GLN A 34 12.17 -9.73 -10.84
CA GLN A 34 12.37 -8.28 -10.74
C GLN A 34 12.49 -7.78 -9.30
N TRP A 35 11.74 -8.40 -8.38
CA TRP A 35 11.57 -7.87 -7.03
C TRP A 35 12.09 -8.83 -5.97
N PHE A 36 11.66 -10.09 -6.02
CA PHE A 36 11.90 -11.01 -4.92
C PHE A 36 13.38 -11.37 -4.73
N ASN A 37 14.09 -11.62 -5.83
CA ASN A 37 15.48 -12.05 -5.80
C ASN A 37 16.49 -10.89 -5.80
N VAL A 38 16.08 -9.72 -6.27
CA VAL A 38 16.98 -8.58 -6.53
C VAL A 38 16.85 -7.51 -5.45
N MET A 39 15.65 -7.28 -4.92
CA MET A 39 15.35 -6.18 -4.01
C MET A 39 15.11 -6.66 -2.58
N SER A 40 15.51 -5.87 -1.58
CA SER A 40 15.17 -6.17 -0.18
C SER A 40 13.65 -6.23 -0.02
N SER A 41 13.20 -7.22 0.76
CA SER A 41 11.79 -7.34 1.16
C SER A 41 11.26 -6.09 1.86
N ASP A 42 12.11 -5.24 2.44
CA ASP A 42 11.72 -4.00 3.12
C ASP A 42 11.07 -2.99 2.17
N LEU A 43 11.37 -3.07 0.88
CA LEU A 43 10.83 -2.15 -0.13
C LEU A 43 9.36 -2.45 -0.51
N TRP A 44 8.93 -3.71 -0.39
CA TRP A 44 7.60 -4.13 -0.88
C TRP A 44 6.74 -4.87 0.16
N CYS A 45 7.33 -5.41 1.23
CA CYS A 45 6.58 -6.06 2.30
C CYS A 45 6.21 -5.04 3.38
N VAL A 46 4.90 -4.86 3.60
CA VAL A 46 4.31 -3.87 4.53
C VAL A 46 3.64 -4.52 5.74
N ALA A 47 3.94 -5.79 6.01
CA ALA A 47 3.34 -6.56 7.10
C ALA A 47 3.48 -5.83 8.45
N ASP A 48 4.70 -5.32 8.69
CA ASP A 48 5.08 -4.61 9.92
C ASP A 48 4.90 -3.09 9.82
N SER A 49 4.43 -2.57 8.68
CA SER A 49 4.26 -1.14 8.48
C SER A 49 2.90 -0.65 8.97
N ALA A 50 2.89 0.49 9.67
CA ALA A 50 1.67 1.23 9.99
C ALA A 50 1.04 1.88 8.74
N ILE A 51 1.85 2.19 7.72
CA ILE A 51 1.43 2.81 6.46
C ILE A 51 1.50 1.75 5.36
N ARG A 52 0.34 1.27 4.91
CA ARG A 52 0.22 0.14 3.96
C ARG A 52 -0.31 0.54 2.59
N THR A 53 -0.63 1.81 2.39
CA THR A 53 -1.22 2.32 1.14
C THR A 53 -0.27 3.32 0.50
N ASN A 54 -0.14 3.25 -0.82
CA ASN A 54 0.55 4.24 -1.64
C ASN A 54 -0.29 5.51 -1.88
N ASN A 55 -1.46 5.65 -1.26
CA ASN A 55 -2.40 6.77 -1.43
C ASN A 55 -1.74 8.15 -1.43
N SER A 56 -0.77 8.38 -0.55
CA SER A 56 -0.05 9.67 -0.49
C SER A 56 0.76 9.93 -1.76
N SER A 57 1.52 8.92 -2.22
CA SER A 57 2.32 8.98 -3.44
C SER A 57 1.43 9.06 -4.68
N GLU A 58 0.34 8.29 -4.74
CA GLU A 58 -0.63 8.39 -5.84
C GLU A 58 -1.32 9.75 -5.89
N ALA A 59 -1.72 10.29 -4.73
CA ALA A 59 -2.34 11.60 -4.65
C ALA A 59 -1.36 12.72 -5.02
N TYR A 60 -0.08 12.58 -4.68
CA TYR A 60 0.98 13.46 -5.15
C TYR A 60 1.13 13.35 -6.67
N ASN A 61 1.39 12.16 -7.21
CA ASN A 61 1.61 11.93 -8.64
C ASN A 61 0.43 12.41 -9.47
N ARG A 62 -0.82 12.12 -9.06
CA ARG A 62 -2.03 12.59 -9.75
C ARG A 62 -2.10 14.12 -9.81
N ARG A 63 -1.84 14.79 -8.70
CA ARG A 63 -1.87 16.26 -8.63
C ARG A 63 -0.73 16.87 -9.43
N PHE A 64 0.47 16.35 -9.27
CA PHE A 64 1.65 16.76 -10.03
C PHE A 64 1.39 16.65 -11.53
N ASN A 65 0.91 15.48 -11.99
CA ASN A 65 0.56 15.24 -13.39
C ASN A 65 -0.55 16.16 -13.88
N SER A 66 -1.57 16.46 -13.06
CA SER A 66 -2.63 17.42 -13.46
C SER A 66 -2.13 18.85 -13.65
N ARG A 67 -1.02 19.23 -13.00
CA ARG A 67 -0.39 20.55 -13.14
C ARG A 67 0.65 20.60 -14.24
N MET A 68 1.22 19.44 -14.58
CA MET A 68 2.04 19.24 -15.77
C MET A 68 1.13 19.17 -17.01
N LEU A 69 0.74 20.36 -17.51
CA LEU A 69 -0.16 20.50 -18.67
C LEU A 69 0.40 19.87 -19.95
N ASN A 70 1.72 19.75 -20.08
CA ASN A 70 2.41 19.16 -21.22
C ASN A 70 3.23 17.94 -20.78
N LYS A 71 3.32 16.92 -21.65
CA LYS A 71 4.18 15.73 -21.39
C LYS A 71 5.66 16.07 -21.29
N HIS A 72 6.10 17.14 -21.97
CA HIS A 72 7.49 17.61 -22.00
C HIS A 72 7.52 19.12 -21.72
N PRO A 73 7.37 19.55 -20.46
CA PRO A 73 7.55 20.96 -20.11
C PRO A 73 9.01 21.36 -20.30
N ASN A 74 9.27 22.62 -20.64
CA ASN A 74 10.63 23.14 -20.57
C ASN A 74 11.15 23.10 -19.12
N ILE A 75 12.47 23.06 -18.94
CA ILE A 75 13.09 22.89 -17.62
C ILE A 75 12.67 23.97 -16.61
N TRP A 76 12.47 25.21 -17.06
CA TRP A 76 12.03 26.31 -16.20
C TRP A 76 10.59 26.14 -15.71
N ARG A 77 9.70 25.69 -16.59
CA ARG A 77 8.31 25.36 -16.26
C ARG A 77 8.24 24.17 -15.31
N PHE A 78 9.09 23.17 -15.53
CA PHE A 78 9.23 22.03 -14.63
C PHE A 78 9.65 22.46 -13.22
N ILE A 79 10.71 23.26 -13.10
CA ILE A 79 11.19 23.81 -11.81
C ILE A 79 10.09 24.65 -11.14
N TYR A 80 9.39 25.49 -11.91
CA TYR A 80 8.31 26.32 -11.40
C TYR A 80 7.17 25.47 -10.79
N ILE A 81 6.76 24.40 -11.47
CA ILE A 81 5.71 23.51 -10.99
C ILE A 81 6.18 22.75 -9.74
N LEU A 82 7.43 22.29 -9.69
CA LEU A 82 8.01 21.64 -8.51
C LEU A 82 7.97 22.54 -7.27
N LYS A 83 8.44 23.79 -7.40
CA LYS A 83 8.42 24.76 -6.29
C LYS A 83 7.01 25.02 -5.78
N ASN A 84 6.04 25.16 -6.68
CA ASN A 84 4.65 25.35 -6.30
C ASN A 84 4.06 24.11 -5.61
N GLU A 85 4.39 22.91 -6.06
CA GLU A 85 3.96 21.67 -5.41
C GLU A 85 4.48 21.55 -3.98
N GLU A 86 5.75 21.87 -3.76
CA GLU A 86 6.33 21.91 -2.42
C GLU A 86 5.58 22.89 -1.52
N PHE A 87 5.37 24.12 -1.98
CA PHE A 87 4.60 25.12 -1.24
C PHE A 87 3.19 24.63 -0.90
N HIS A 88 2.48 24.03 -1.87
CA HIS A 88 1.14 23.49 -1.65
C HIS A 88 1.09 22.34 -0.63
N VAL A 89 2.12 21.48 -0.61
CA VAL A 89 2.22 20.39 0.38
C VAL A 89 2.39 20.96 1.79
N ILE A 90 3.29 21.94 1.96
CA ILE A 90 3.53 22.61 3.25
C ILE A 90 2.25 23.28 3.75
N GLN A 91 1.56 24.03 2.90
CA GLN A 91 0.30 24.71 3.25
C GLN A 91 -0.79 23.72 3.68
N LYS A 92 -0.90 22.58 2.97
CA LYS A 92 -1.86 21.53 3.33
C LYS A 92 -1.55 20.89 4.69
N GLN A 93 -0.27 20.68 5.00
CA GLN A 93 0.15 20.16 6.30
C GLN A 93 -0.17 21.15 7.43
N LEU A 94 0.16 22.43 7.25
CA LEU A 94 -0.19 23.49 8.21
C LEU A 94 -1.71 23.58 8.43
N HIS A 95 -2.49 23.57 7.35
CA HIS A 95 -3.95 23.59 7.45
C HIS A 95 -4.52 22.35 8.17
N GLN A 96 -3.88 21.18 8.05
CA GLN A 96 -4.27 19.98 8.80
C GLN A 96 -3.94 20.06 10.30
N LEU A 97 -2.88 20.80 10.67
CA LEU A 97 -2.53 21.04 12.07
C LEU A 97 -3.49 22.04 12.72
N VAL A 98 -3.97 23.03 11.95
CA VAL A 98 -4.80 24.14 12.45
C VAL A 98 -6.31 23.88 12.31
N GLY A 99 -6.75 23.15 11.28
CA GLY A 99 -8.16 23.03 10.89
C GLY A 99 -8.84 21.75 11.36
N ASN A 100 -9.57 21.82 12.47
CA ASN A 100 -10.59 20.83 12.87
C ASN A 100 -11.94 21.52 13.03
N ALA A 101 -12.68 21.74 11.93
CA ALA A 101 -14.06 22.23 12.00
C ALA A 101 -14.99 21.49 11.01
N GLY A 102 -16.09 20.98 11.57
CA GLY A 102 -17.39 20.64 10.95
C GLY A 102 -17.41 19.94 9.59
N GLY A 103 -17.77 18.65 9.55
CA GLY A 103 -18.09 17.91 8.30
C GLY A 103 -16.96 17.01 7.81
N TYR A 104 -15.82 17.57 7.40
CA TYR A 104 -14.63 16.80 6.97
C TYR A 104 -14.11 15.84 8.06
N ALA A 105 -14.30 16.20 9.33
CA ALA A 105 -13.95 15.36 10.47
C ALA A 105 -14.76 14.05 10.53
N TYR A 106 -16.03 14.03 10.11
CA TYR A 106 -16.90 12.84 10.20
C TYR A 106 -16.48 11.76 9.19
N THR A 107 -16.27 12.11 7.93
CA THR A 107 -15.79 11.19 6.88
C THR A 107 -14.41 10.65 7.22
N ARG A 108 -13.53 11.50 7.79
CA ARG A 108 -12.22 11.10 8.30
C ARG A 108 -12.33 10.10 9.46
N ARG A 109 -13.25 10.31 10.41
CA ARG A 109 -13.55 9.37 11.50
C ARG A 109 -14.07 8.02 10.97
N LYS A 110 -14.98 8.00 9.99
CA LYS A 110 -15.49 6.75 9.39
C LYS A 110 -14.37 5.96 8.72
N ARG A 111 -13.54 6.61 7.90
CA ARG A 111 -12.38 5.98 7.24
C ARG A 111 -11.34 5.50 8.25
N ALA A 112 -11.08 6.29 9.29
CA ALA A 112 -10.18 5.90 10.38
C ALA A 112 -10.69 4.64 11.10
N ARG A 113 -11.97 4.58 11.45
CA ARG A 113 -12.60 3.39 12.05
C ARG A 113 -12.47 2.16 11.14
N GLN A 114 -12.70 2.31 9.85
CA GLN A 114 -12.55 1.20 8.89
C GLN A 114 -11.10 0.72 8.80
N ALA A 115 -10.12 1.64 8.76
CA ALA A 115 -8.70 1.31 8.75
C ALA A 115 -8.26 0.60 10.05
N ILE A 116 -8.77 1.05 11.20
CA ILE A 116 -8.56 0.39 12.50
C ILE A 116 -9.13 -1.03 12.46
N LYS A 117 -10.39 -1.20 12.00
CA LYS A 117 -11.03 -2.53 11.89
C LYS A 117 -10.22 -3.48 11.02
N LYS A 118 -9.78 -3.04 9.84
CA LYS A 118 -8.91 -3.84 8.95
C LYS A 118 -7.60 -4.21 9.63
N THR A 119 -6.96 -3.26 10.32
CA THR A 119 -5.72 -3.50 11.06
C THR A 119 -5.91 -4.52 12.18
N SER A 120 -6.99 -4.40 12.96
CA SER A 120 -7.33 -5.38 14.00
C SER A 120 -7.57 -6.78 13.43
N GLN A 121 -8.18 -6.89 12.25
CA GLN A 121 -8.38 -8.18 11.57
C GLN A 121 -7.05 -8.78 11.11
N ILE A 122 -6.14 -7.99 10.53
CA ILE A 122 -4.79 -8.45 10.15
C ILE A 122 -4.04 -8.97 11.38
N ILE A 123 -4.03 -8.20 12.48
CA ILE A 123 -3.37 -8.58 13.73
C ILE A 123 -3.96 -9.89 14.28
N LYS A 124 -5.29 -10.03 14.25
CA LYS A 124 -5.96 -11.27 14.68
C LYS A 124 -5.53 -12.47 13.84
N LEU A 125 -5.51 -12.34 12.51
CA LEU A 125 -5.10 -13.42 11.62
C LEU A 125 -3.64 -13.81 11.83
N HIS A 126 -2.75 -12.82 11.98
CA HIS A 126 -1.34 -13.05 12.30
C HIS A 126 -1.19 -13.79 13.62
N ARG A 127 -1.90 -13.36 14.67
CA ARG A 127 -1.85 -14.02 15.98
C ARG A 127 -2.27 -15.49 15.88
N LEU A 128 -3.41 -15.76 15.24
CA LEU A 128 -3.90 -17.13 15.10
C LEU A 128 -2.94 -18.02 14.30
N PHE A 129 -2.26 -17.47 13.31
CA PHE A 129 -1.21 -18.16 12.58
C PHE A 129 0.02 -18.44 13.46
N MET A 130 0.47 -17.47 14.25
CA MET A 130 1.63 -17.63 15.16
C MET A 130 1.34 -18.60 16.31
N GLU A 131 0.08 -18.77 16.70
CA GLU A 131 -0.37 -19.76 17.69
C GLU A 131 -0.62 -21.15 17.07
N ASP A 132 -0.21 -21.38 15.82
CA ASP A 132 -0.43 -22.61 15.04
C ASP A 132 -1.91 -23.03 14.91
N LYS A 133 -2.85 -22.11 15.16
CA LYS A 133 -4.30 -22.33 15.02
C LYS A 133 -4.79 -22.16 13.59
N LYS A 134 -3.94 -21.66 12.69
CA LYS A 134 -4.22 -21.48 11.26
C LYS A 134 -3.03 -21.88 10.42
N THR A 135 -3.28 -22.53 9.30
CA THR A 135 -2.25 -22.83 8.31
C THR A 135 -1.87 -21.58 7.51
N LEU A 136 -0.75 -21.65 6.78
CA LEU A 136 -0.33 -20.58 5.87
C LEU A 136 -1.38 -20.34 4.76
N GLU A 137 -2.01 -21.40 4.26
CA GLU A 137 -3.09 -21.33 3.26
C GLU A 137 -4.28 -20.54 3.81
N GLU A 138 -4.72 -20.85 5.03
CA GLU A 138 -5.82 -20.14 5.69
C GLU A 138 -5.48 -18.68 6.00
N LEU A 139 -4.23 -18.39 6.36
CA LEU A 139 -3.77 -17.01 6.57
C LEU A 139 -3.85 -16.21 5.27
N VAL A 140 -3.31 -16.75 4.18
CA VAL A 140 -3.29 -16.08 2.86
C VAL A 140 -4.71 -15.85 2.36
N PHE A 141 -5.57 -16.85 2.50
CA PHE A 141 -6.99 -16.76 2.16
C PHE A 141 -7.70 -15.71 3.03
N GLY A 142 -7.48 -15.69 4.34
CA GLY A 142 -8.07 -14.68 5.22
C GLY A 142 -7.62 -13.25 4.91
N LEU A 143 -6.36 -13.08 4.51
CA LEU A 143 -5.81 -11.77 4.14
C LEU A 143 -6.35 -11.26 2.79
N SER A 144 -6.72 -12.14 1.85
CA SER A 144 -7.22 -11.70 0.53
C SER A 144 -8.51 -10.90 0.64
N PHE A 145 -9.44 -11.30 1.51
CA PHE A 145 -10.71 -10.59 1.75
C PHE A 145 -10.53 -9.19 2.35
N LEU A 146 -9.37 -8.87 2.93
CA LEU A 146 -9.11 -7.57 3.53
C LEU A 146 -8.66 -6.52 2.51
N VAL A 147 -8.11 -6.96 1.38
CA VAL A 147 -7.63 -6.11 0.29
C VAL A 147 -8.79 -5.56 -0.54
N GLY A 148 -9.97 -6.19 -0.48
CA GLY A 148 -11.17 -5.83 -1.24
C GLY A 148 -11.24 -6.62 -2.54
N GLU A 149 -12.46 -6.92 -2.99
CA GLU A 149 -12.66 -7.41 -4.36
C GLU A 149 -12.25 -6.32 -5.36
N PRO A 150 -11.70 -6.70 -6.53
CA PRO A 150 -11.31 -5.77 -7.58
C PRO A 150 -12.46 -4.86 -8.05
#